data_AF-A0A226C0B9-F1
#
_entry.id   AF-A0A226C0B9-F1
#
_cell.length_a   1.000
_cell.length_b   1.000
_cell.length_c   1.000
_cell.angle_alpha   90.00
_cell.angle_beta   90.00
_cell.angle_gamma   90.00
#
_symmetry.space_group_name_H-M   'P 1'
#
loop_
_entity.id
_entity.type
_entity.pdbx_description
1 polymer ?
#
loop_
_entity_poly.entity_id
_entity_poly.type
_entity_poly.pdbx_seq_one_letter_code
_entity_poly.pdbx_strand_id
1 'polypeptide(L)'
;MGKLYQLKSQKGITLVEVLIVVALFMIVLGLGYTVIHYSRTTFDTGTTRADTQQAARLVKNYITDELRNAMEITTDHSGNGYGVLELDAGSLIINEDTVKIDKQIEKIELEVIEENNTGSAILKMIINVEGDYEYENEILLNNLSIDQLDIDDSVDLADEKLYYSNP
;
A
#
# COMPACT_ATOMS: atom_id res chain seq x y z
N MET A 1 -15.84 80.64 -39.70
CA MET A 1 -16.06 79.46 -38.85
C MET A 1 -15.17 78.33 -39.33
N GLY A 2 -13.98 78.17 -38.76
CA GLY A 2 -13.07 77.05 -39.09
C GLY A 2 -13.14 76.01 -37.99
N LYS A 3 -13.68 74.82 -38.29
CA LYS A 3 -13.67 73.67 -37.38
C LYS A 3 -12.23 73.13 -37.26
N LEU A 4 -11.66 73.22 -36.05
CA LEU A 4 -10.42 72.53 -35.71
C LEU A 4 -10.71 71.04 -35.58
N TYR A 5 -10.15 70.24 -36.49
CA TYR A 5 -10.17 68.78 -36.38
C TYR A 5 -9.22 68.38 -35.24
N GLN A 6 -9.77 67.95 -34.11
CA GLN A 6 -9.00 67.26 -33.09
C GLN A 6 -8.59 65.88 -33.63
N LEU A 7 -7.35 65.76 -34.07
CA LEU A 7 -6.72 64.47 -34.37
C LEU A 7 -6.60 63.70 -33.05
N LYS A 8 -7.46 62.70 -32.85
CA LYS A 8 -7.32 61.73 -31.75
C LYS A 8 -5.94 61.09 -31.84
N SER A 9 -5.09 61.35 -30.85
CA SER A 9 -3.80 60.67 -30.70
C SER A 9 -4.05 59.17 -30.48
N GLN A 10 -3.77 58.35 -31.49
CA GLN A 10 -3.68 56.90 -31.34
C GLN A 10 -2.31 56.60 -30.73
N LYS A 11 -2.25 56.43 -29.40
CA LYS A 11 -1.03 55.96 -28.75
C LYS A 11 -0.84 54.48 -29.07
N GLY A 12 0.19 54.16 -29.86
CA GLY A 12 0.62 52.79 -30.11
C GLY A 12 1.26 52.16 -28.87
N ILE A 13 1.26 50.84 -28.79
CA ILE A 13 1.94 50.09 -27.73
C ILE A 13 3.45 50.14 -27.98
N THR A 14 4.23 50.47 -26.96
CA THR A 14 5.70 50.49 -27.07
C THR A 14 6.27 49.07 -26.97
N LEU A 15 7.39 48.80 -27.64
CA LEU A 15 8.08 47.51 -27.58
C LEU A 15 8.42 47.11 -26.13
N VAL A 16 8.81 48.10 -25.32
CA VAL A 16 9.19 47.89 -23.91
C VAL A 16 7.98 47.43 -23.08
N GLU A 17 6.80 48.01 -23.29
CA GLU A 17 5.58 47.57 -22.61
C GLU A 17 5.24 46.11 -22.95
N VAL A 18 5.40 45.69 -24.20
CA VAL A 18 5.18 44.29 -24.60
C VAL A 18 6.16 43.36 -23.89
N LEU A 19 7.45 43.71 -23.84
CA LEU A 19 8.47 42.90 -23.18
C LEU A 19 8.21 42.75 -21.68
N ILE A 20 7.78 43.82 -21.01
CA ILE A 20 7.43 43.78 -19.58
C ILE A 20 6.22 42.87 -19.37
N VAL A 21 5.17 42.99 -20.18
CA VAL A 21 3.97 42.13 -20.08
C VAL A 21 4.33 40.66 -20.30
N VAL A 22 5.14 40.34 -21.31
CA VAL A 22 5.58 38.98 -21.60
C VAL A 22 6.45 38.41 -20.47
N ALA A 23 7.36 39.22 -19.92
CA ALA A 23 8.18 38.82 -18.78
C ALA A 23 7.31 38.48 -17.55
N LEU A 24 6.35 39.35 -17.21
CA LEU A 24 5.42 39.11 -16.10
C LEU A 24 4.55 37.87 -16.36
N PHE A 25 4.10 37.67 -17.60
CA PHE A 25 3.28 36.52 -17.96
C PHE A 25 4.04 35.20 -17.80
N MET A 26 5.32 35.15 -18.21
CA MET A 26 6.16 33.96 -18.01
C MET A 26 6.36 33.62 -16.53
N ILE A 27 6.48 34.63 -15.66
CA ILE A 27 6.57 34.42 -14.20
C ILE A 27 5.28 33.78 -13.69
N VAL A 28 4.12 34.33 -14.07
CA VAL A 28 2.81 33.80 -13.66
C VAL A 28 2.62 32.37 -14.14
N LEU A 29 2.97 32.07 -15.39
CA LEU A 29 2.91 30.71 -15.94
C LEU A 29 3.86 29.75 -15.21
N GLY A 30 5.09 30.17 -14.91
CA GLY A 30 6.06 29.36 -14.19
C GLY A 30 5.61 28.98 -12.79
N LEU A 31 4.97 29.93 -12.08
CA LEU A 31 4.35 29.67 -10.77
C LEU A 31 3.18 28.70 -10.90
N GLY A 32 2.29 28.92 -11.88
CA GLY A 32 1.15 28.03 -12.13
C GLY A 32 1.59 26.61 -12.46
N TYR A 33 2.61 26.45 -13.30
CA TYR A 33 3.18 25.15 -13.65
C TYR A 33 3.76 24.42 -12.43
N THR A 34 4.52 25.13 -11.59
CA THR A 34 5.10 24.55 -10.37
C THR A 34 4.03 23.98 -9.45
N VAL A 35 2.95 24.74 -9.22
CA VAL A 35 1.83 24.28 -8.37
C VAL A 35 1.16 23.05 -8.97
N ILE A 36 0.82 23.08 -10.27
CA ILE A 36 0.15 21.95 -10.93
C ILE A 36 1.04 20.70 -10.89
N HIS A 37 2.33 20.85 -11.17
CA HIS A 37 3.29 19.75 -11.15
C HIS A 37 3.40 19.14 -9.75
N TYR A 38 3.60 19.98 -8.73
CA TYR A 38 3.68 19.53 -7.34
C TYR A 38 2.40 18.84 -6.88
N SER A 39 1.22 19.39 -7.20
CA SER A 39 -0.07 18.80 -6.85
C SER A 39 -0.27 17.42 -7.46
N ARG A 40 0.08 17.24 -8.73
CA ARG A 40 0.00 15.92 -9.40
C ARG A 40 0.91 14.90 -8.74
N THR A 41 2.19 15.23 -8.58
CA THR A 41 3.17 14.32 -7.95
C THR A 41 2.76 13.94 -6.53
N THR A 42 2.28 14.92 -5.75
CA THR A 42 1.81 14.67 -4.37
C THR A 42 0.57 13.79 -4.36
N PHE A 43 -0.38 14.04 -5.27
CA PHE A 43 -1.60 13.24 -5.38
C PHE A 43 -1.31 11.80 -5.81
N ASP A 44 -0.45 11.60 -6.82
CA ASP A 44 -0.09 10.28 -7.31
C ASP A 44 0.66 9.47 -6.23
N THR A 45 1.59 10.11 -5.53
CA THR A 45 2.31 9.49 -4.41
C THR A 45 1.36 9.15 -3.25
N GLY A 46 0.45 10.07 -2.91
CA GLY A 46 -0.53 9.87 -1.84
C GLY A 46 -1.51 8.75 -2.17
N THR A 47 -1.98 8.68 -3.41
CA THR A 47 -2.88 7.63 -3.91
C THR A 47 -2.18 6.28 -3.86
N THR A 48 -0.96 6.17 -4.40
CA THR A 48 -0.19 4.93 -4.38
C THR A 48 0.03 4.41 -2.96
N ARG A 49 0.39 5.30 -2.01
CA ARG A 49 0.53 4.93 -0.59
C ARG A 49 -0.78 4.46 0.04
N ALA A 50 -1.88 5.13 -0.25
CA ALA A 50 -3.19 4.77 0.28
C ALA A 50 -3.63 3.40 -0.23
N ASP A 51 -3.45 3.13 -1.52
CA ASP A 51 -3.78 1.85 -2.15
C ASP A 51 -2.93 0.70 -1.56
N THR A 52 -1.62 0.91 -1.41
CA THR A 52 -0.71 -0.06 -0.78
C THR A 52 -1.12 -0.38 0.67
N GLN A 53 -1.45 0.64 1.46
CA GLN A 53 -1.93 0.41 2.83
C GLN A 53 -3.29 -0.31 2.87
N GLN A 54 -4.16 -0.04 1.91
CA GLN A 54 -5.45 -0.73 1.81
C GLN A 54 -5.26 -2.21 1.47
N ALA A 55 -4.37 -2.53 0.53
CA ALA A 55 -4.00 -3.89 0.17
C ALA A 55 -3.43 -4.67 1.38
N ALA A 56 -2.44 -4.09 2.07
CA ALA A 56 -1.85 -4.70 3.27
C ALA A 56 -2.90 -4.94 4.37
N ARG A 57 -3.80 -3.98 4.62
CA ARG A 57 -4.89 -4.14 5.59
C ARG A 57 -5.86 -5.25 5.21
N LEU A 58 -6.16 -5.40 3.92
CA LEU A 58 -7.06 -6.44 3.43
C LEU A 58 -6.45 -7.83 3.71
N VAL A 59 -5.21 -8.04 3.29
CA VAL A 59 -4.45 -9.27 3.55
C VAL A 59 -4.33 -9.57 5.03
N LYS A 60 -3.95 -8.56 5.82
CA LYS A 60 -3.89 -8.68 7.27
C LYS A 60 -5.21 -9.16 7.85
N ASN A 61 -6.33 -8.57 7.44
CA ASN A 61 -7.64 -8.98 7.95
C ASN A 61 -7.96 -10.44 7.59
N TYR A 62 -7.76 -10.84 6.32
CA TYR A 62 -7.98 -12.22 5.91
C TYR A 62 -7.14 -13.22 6.70
N ILE A 63 -5.82 -13.03 6.74
CA ILE A 63 -4.94 -13.96 7.46
C ILE A 63 -5.23 -13.94 8.97
N THR A 64 -5.53 -12.77 9.56
CA THR A 64 -5.91 -12.69 10.97
C THR A 64 -7.19 -13.45 11.25
N ASP A 65 -8.20 -13.34 10.40
CA ASP A 65 -9.49 -14.00 10.60
C ASP A 65 -9.37 -15.52 10.51
N GLU A 66 -8.52 -16.02 9.62
CA GLU A 66 -8.23 -17.45 9.48
C GLU A 66 -7.36 -17.99 10.63
N LEU A 67 -6.28 -17.29 11.00
CA LEU A 67 -5.31 -17.82 11.97
C LEU A 67 -5.71 -17.59 13.43
N ARG A 68 -6.42 -16.51 13.77
CA ARG A 68 -6.68 -16.11 15.17
C ARG A 68 -7.36 -17.22 15.99
N ASN A 69 -8.24 -18.00 15.37
CA ASN A 69 -8.96 -19.09 16.02
C ASN A 69 -8.59 -20.48 15.47
N ALA A 70 -7.49 -20.58 14.73
CA ALA A 70 -7.01 -21.85 14.23
C ALA A 70 -6.70 -22.81 15.39
N MET A 71 -7.06 -24.08 15.24
CA MET A 71 -6.79 -25.15 16.20
C MET A 71 -5.43 -25.80 15.97
N GLU A 72 -4.85 -25.63 14.79
CA GLU A 72 -3.54 -26.13 14.40
C GLU A 72 -2.97 -25.24 13.31
N ILE A 73 -1.65 -25.03 13.33
CA ILE A 73 -0.89 -24.30 12.30
C ILE A 73 0.41 -25.08 12.06
N THR A 74 0.69 -25.42 10.80
CA THR A 74 1.88 -26.22 10.40
C THR A 74 2.32 -25.90 8.96
N THR A 75 3.60 -26.08 8.66
CA THR A 75 4.14 -26.07 7.28
C THR A 75 4.22 -27.46 6.64
N ASP A 76 4.16 -28.53 7.42
CA ASP A 76 4.27 -29.92 6.95
C ASP A 76 2.95 -30.68 7.08
N HIS A 77 2.03 -30.45 6.13
CA HIS A 77 0.78 -31.20 6.09
C HIS A 77 0.42 -31.74 4.72
N SER A 78 -0.09 -32.98 4.71
CA SER A 78 -0.80 -33.58 3.57
C SER A 78 -2.05 -34.30 4.08
N GLY A 79 -3.21 -33.66 3.96
CA GLY A 79 -4.46 -34.20 4.46
C GLY A 79 -5.66 -33.32 4.13
N ASN A 80 -6.86 -33.90 4.26
CA ASN A 80 -8.12 -33.19 4.03
C ASN A 80 -8.58 -32.51 5.32
N GLY A 81 -9.07 -31.28 5.24
CA GLY A 81 -9.66 -30.55 6.37
C GLY A 81 -8.84 -29.36 6.88
N TYR A 82 -7.68 -29.09 6.28
CA TYR A 82 -6.90 -27.89 6.56
C TYR A 82 -7.20 -26.83 5.50
N GLY A 83 -7.27 -25.60 5.95
CA GLY A 83 -7.10 -24.46 5.09
C GLY A 83 -5.63 -24.25 4.72
N VAL A 84 -5.42 -23.55 3.61
CA VAL A 84 -4.09 -23.28 3.03
C VAL A 84 -3.97 -21.79 2.80
N LEU A 85 -2.86 -21.20 3.27
CA LEU A 85 -2.41 -19.86 2.93
C LEU A 85 -1.15 -19.93 2.08
N GLU A 86 -1.15 -19.18 0.99
CA GLU A 86 -0.08 -19.16 -0.02
C GLU A 86 -0.05 -17.78 -0.68
N LEU A 87 1.14 -17.28 -1.00
CA LEU A 87 1.33 -16.11 -1.85
C LEU A 87 1.84 -16.58 -3.21
N ASP A 88 0.98 -16.53 -4.23
CA ASP A 88 1.35 -16.86 -5.61
C ASP A 88 1.26 -15.62 -6.49
N ALA A 89 2.38 -15.28 -7.16
CA ALA A 89 2.49 -14.14 -8.06
C ALA A 89 1.90 -12.82 -7.50
N GLY A 90 2.10 -12.58 -6.20
CA GLY A 90 1.62 -11.39 -5.48
C GLY A 90 0.13 -11.38 -5.14
N SER A 91 -0.57 -12.50 -5.33
CA SER A 91 -1.94 -12.73 -4.89
C SER A 91 -1.98 -13.68 -3.69
N LEU A 92 -2.74 -13.33 -2.66
CA LEU A 92 -2.99 -14.23 -1.54
C LEU A 92 -4.02 -15.27 -1.97
N ILE A 93 -3.66 -16.54 -1.84
CA ILE A 93 -4.54 -17.68 -2.06
C ILE A 93 -4.92 -18.22 -0.68
N ILE A 94 -6.24 -18.38 -0.47
CA ILE A 94 -6.81 -18.94 0.75
C ILE A 94 -7.74 -20.08 0.33
N ASN A 95 -7.44 -21.32 0.72
CA ASN A 95 -8.32 -22.47 0.47
C ASN A 95 -8.71 -22.64 -1.01
N GLU A 96 -7.77 -22.42 -1.94
CA GLU A 96 -7.97 -22.40 -3.40
C GLU A 96 -8.77 -21.19 -3.94
N ASP A 97 -9.35 -20.36 -3.08
CA ASP A 97 -9.94 -19.08 -3.45
C ASP A 97 -8.84 -18.01 -3.57
N THR A 98 -8.77 -17.38 -4.73
CA THR A 98 -7.82 -16.27 -4.95
C THR A 98 -8.40 -14.98 -4.41
N VAL A 99 -7.79 -14.44 -3.36
CA VAL A 99 -8.01 -13.04 -2.97
C VAL A 99 -7.17 -12.18 -3.90
N LYS A 100 -7.81 -11.67 -4.96
CA LYS A 100 -7.14 -10.73 -5.87
C LYS A 100 -6.82 -9.44 -5.11
N ILE A 101 -5.54 -9.17 -5.00
CA ILE A 101 -5.03 -7.92 -4.45
C ILE A 101 -4.55 -7.10 -5.63
N ASP A 102 -5.07 -5.89 -5.79
CA ASP A 102 -4.84 -5.02 -6.95
C ASP A 102 -3.39 -4.48 -7.02
N LYS A 103 -2.52 -4.89 -6.09
CA LYS A 103 -1.11 -4.49 -5.96
C LYS A 103 -0.25 -5.70 -5.63
N GLN A 104 0.99 -5.68 -6.14
CA GLN A 104 1.99 -6.72 -5.90
C GLN A 104 2.46 -6.65 -4.46
N ILE A 105 1.89 -7.50 -3.61
CA ILE A 105 2.56 -7.88 -2.37
C ILE A 105 3.74 -8.74 -2.79
N GLU A 106 4.93 -8.33 -2.39
CA GLU A 106 6.16 -9.02 -2.77
C GLU A 106 6.41 -10.23 -1.87
N LYS A 107 6.10 -10.08 -0.58
CA LYS A 107 6.36 -11.09 0.44
C LYS A 107 5.43 -10.92 1.64
N ILE A 108 5.03 -12.05 2.23
CA ILE A 108 4.32 -12.10 3.52
C ILE A 108 5.08 -13.08 4.40
N GLU A 109 5.65 -12.57 5.48
CA GLU A 109 6.37 -13.37 6.46
C GLU A 109 5.56 -13.43 7.76
N LEU A 110 5.49 -14.61 8.37
CA LEU A 110 4.91 -14.81 9.70
C LEU A 110 6.01 -15.33 10.62
N GLU A 111 6.35 -14.55 11.63
CA GLU A 111 7.37 -14.85 12.64
C GLU A 111 6.69 -15.27 13.95
N VAL A 112 7.18 -16.33 14.58
CA VAL A 112 6.71 -16.75 15.89
C VAL A 112 7.33 -15.88 16.96
N ILE A 113 6.51 -15.19 17.75
CA ILE A 113 6.96 -14.40 18.89
C ILE A 113 6.53 -15.07 20.19
N GLU A 114 7.51 -15.28 21.06
CA GLU A 114 7.26 -15.75 22.43
C GLU A 114 6.72 -14.61 23.30
N GLU A 115 5.46 -14.70 23.75
CA GLU A 115 4.94 -13.84 24.81
C GLU A 115 5.29 -14.43 26.18
N ASN A 116 6.17 -13.74 26.92
CA ASN A 116 6.50 -14.10 28.29
C ASN A 116 5.26 -13.91 29.20
N ASN A 117 4.67 -15.03 29.65
CA ASN A 117 3.71 -15.21 30.77
C ASN A 117 2.23 -15.50 30.47
N THR A 118 1.78 -15.57 29.21
CA THR A 118 0.35 -15.84 28.88
C THR A 118 0.10 -17.25 28.34
N GLY A 119 1.15 -17.95 27.89
CA GLY A 119 1.04 -19.28 27.28
C GLY A 119 0.31 -19.28 25.93
N SER A 120 -0.11 -18.12 25.42
CA SER A 120 -0.73 -17.98 24.10
C SER A 120 0.35 -17.62 23.08
N ALA A 121 0.30 -18.21 21.89
CA ALA A 121 1.24 -17.87 20.83
C ALA A 121 0.85 -16.56 20.13
N ILE A 122 1.87 -15.79 19.72
CA ILE A 122 1.71 -14.58 18.90
C ILE A 122 2.45 -14.82 17.59
N LEU A 123 1.78 -14.54 16.47
CA LEU A 123 2.41 -14.45 15.15
C LEU A 123 2.58 -12.99 14.76
N LYS A 124 3.81 -12.57 14.48
CA LYS A 124 4.08 -11.29 13.84
C LYS A 124 4.07 -11.47 12.34
N MET A 125 3.13 -10.80 11.69
CA MET A 125 3.02 -10.71 10.25
C MET A 125 3.77 -9.50 9.74
N ILE A 126 4.61 -9.71 8.74
CA ILE A 126 5.36 -8.68 8.03
C ILE A 126 4.98 -8.77 6.54
N ILE A 127 4.29 -7.74 6.05
CA ILE A 127 3.86 -7.64 4.65
C ILE A 127 4.79 -6.65 3.95
N ASN A 128 5.53 -7.14 2.97
CA ASN A 128 6.38 -6.34 2.09
C ASN A 128 5.62 -6.04 0.80
N VAL A 129 5.52 -4.76 0.46
CA VAL A 129 4.82 -4.29 -0.74
C VAL A 129 5.78 -3.47 -1.60
N GLU A 130 5.56 -3.53 -2.92
CA GLU A 130 6.33 -2.79 -3.92
C GLU A 130 6.55 -1.32 -3.51
N GLY A 131 7.82 -0.89 -3.55
CA GLY A 131 8.22 0.46 -3.17
C GLY A 131 8.80 0.60 -1.75
N ASP A 132 9.30 -0.49 -1.17
CA ASP A 132 9.99 -0.52 0.14
C ASP A 132 9.06 -0.13 1.30
N TYR A 133 7.79 -0.48 1.18
CA TYR A 133 6.79 -0.30 2.24
C TYR A 133 6.61 -1.61 3.00
N GLU A 134 6.86 -1.56 4.30
CA GLU A 134 6.63 -2.67 5.21
C GLU A 134 5.42 -2.39 6.10
N TYR A 135 4.58 -3.41 6.30
CA TYR A 135 3.46 -3.35 7.20
C TYR A 135 3.53 -4.51 8.19
N GLU A 136 3.61 -4.18 9.47
CA GLU A 136 3.67 -5.16 10.55
C GLU A 136 2.32 -5.26 11.28
N ASN A 137 1.96 -6.48 11.69
CA ASN A 137 0.83 -6.73 12.56
C ASN A 137 1.05 -7.96 13.43
N GLU A 138 0.58 -7.91 14.68
CA GLU A 138 0.60 -9.06 15.58
C GLU A 138 -0.77 -9.75 15.62
N ILE A 139 -0.76 -11.07 15.60
CA ILE A 139 -1.93 -11.92 15.72
C ILE A 139 -1.78 -12.76 16.98
N LEU A 140 -2.63 -12.51 17.97
CA LEU A 140 -2.81 -13.40 19.10
C LEU A 140 -3.59 -14.64 18.66
N LEU A 141 -3.03 -15.82 18.90
CA LEU A 141 -3.69 -17.10 18.64
C LEU A 141 -4.48 -17.52 19.88
N ASN A 142 -5.81 -17.62 19.74
CA ASN A 142 -6.71 -17.87 20.87
C ASN A 142 -6.70 -19.33 21.34
N ASN A 143 -6.37 -20.26 20.45
CA ASN A 143 -6.50 -21.71 20.67
C ASN A 143 -5.15 -22.44 20.67
N LEU A 144 -4.04 -21.73 20.47
CA LEU A 144 -2.71 -22.31 20.29
C LEU A 144 -1.69 -21.68 21.23
N SER A 145 -0.89 -22.54 21.84
CA SER A 145 0.32 -22.21 22.57
C SER A 145 1.55 -22.40 21.69
N ILE A 146 2.67 -21.77 22.05
CA ILE A 146 3.89 -21.79 21.22
C ILE A 146 4.47 -23.19 21.02
N ASP A 147 4.29 -24.07 22.00
CA ASP A 147 4.69 -25.48 21.97
C ASP A 147 3.80 -26.36 21.08
N GLN A 148 2.67 -25.82 20.60
CA GLN A 148 1.75 -26.48 19.70
C GLN A 148 1.88 -25.99 18.25
N LEU A 149 2.72 -24.98 18.02
CA LEU A 149 3.02 -24.48 16.68
C LEU A 149 4.06 -25.39 16.02
N ASP A 150 3.73 -25.91 14.85
CA ASP A 150 4.62 -26.73 14.03
C ASP A 150 5.14 -25.91 12.84
N ILE A 151 5.76 -24.79 13.19
CA ILE A 151 6.44 -23.88 12.28
C ILE A 151 7.79 -23.54 12.90
N ASP A 152 8.80 -23.33 12.05
CA ASP A 152 10.10 -22.83 12.48
C ASP A 152 9.98 -21.37 12.99
N ASP A 153 11.10 -20.67 13.17
CA ASP A 153 11.11 -19.28 13.66
C ASP A 153 10.26 -18.33 12.79
N SER A 154 10.26 -18.54 11.46
CA SER A 154 9.40 -17.81 10.53
C SER A 154 9.00 -18.65 9.31
N VAL A 155 7.91 -18.25 8.66
CA VAL A 155 7.40 -18.80 7.40
C VAL A 155 7.17 -17.69 6.38
N ASP A 156 7.69 -17.87 5.17
CA ASP A 156 7.46 -16.97 4.02
C ASP A 156 6.44 -17.59 3.06
N LEU A 157 5.27 -16.96 2.97
CA LEU A 157 4.17 -17.48 2.14
C LEU A 157 4.48 -17.48 0.64
N ALA A 158 5.52 -16.78 0.19
CA ALA A 158 5.97 -16.82 -1.20
C ALA A 158 6.77 -18.08 -1.54
N ASP A 159 7.45 -18.65 -0.54
CA ASP A 159 8.35 -19.79 -0.71
C ASP A 159 7.69 -21.11 -0.26
N GLU A 160 6.82 -21.05 0.75
CA GLU A 160 6.14 -22.21 1.31
C GLU A 160 4.69 -21.93 1.68
N LYS A 161 3.90 -23.01 1.85
CA LYS A 161 2.49 -22.91 2.20
C LYS A 161 2.32 -23.08 3.70
N LEU A 162 1.41 -22.29 4.28
CA LEU A 162 1.00 -22.45 5.66
C LEU A 162 -0.36 -23.15 5.72
N TYR A 163 -0.43 -24.26 6.44
CA TYR A 163 -1.65 -25.00 6.67
C TYR A 163 -2.22 -24.65 8.03
N TYR A 164 -3.54 -24.53 8.11
CA TYR A 164 -4.24 -24.26 9.37
C TYR A 164 -5.56 -25.02 9.45
N SER A 165 -6.02 -25.37 10.66
CA SER A 165 -7.33 -26.00 10.84
C SER A 165 -8.27 -25.09 11.62
N ASN A 166 -9.52 -24.99 11.17
CA ASN A 166 -10.58 -24.27 11.88
C ASN A 166 -11.47 -25.26 12.66
N PRO A 167 -12.09 -24.83 13.77
CA PRO A 167 -12.99 -25.66 14.58
C PRO A 167 -14.24 -26.17 13.85
#